data_AF-A0A8S2B9M9-F1
#
_entry.id   AF-A0A8S2B9M9-F1
#
_cell.length_a   1.000
_cell.length_b   1.000
_cell.length_c   1.000
_cell.angle_alpha   90.00
_cell.angle_beta   90.00
_cell.angle_gamma   90.00
#
_symmetry.space_group_name_H-M   'P 1'
#
loop_
_entity.id
_entity.type
_entity.pdbx_description
1 polymer ?
#
loop_
_entity_poly.entity_id
_entity_poly.type
_entity_poly.pdbx_seq_one_letter_code
_entity_poly.pdbx_strand_id
1 'polypeptide(L)'
;MTFNSGEETVYPDGIVFSQLENLKVYICSENWSKLLVHLLKDSPHLRILDLEVYRFREIYGEYEQVSWGKNQGSVPKCFLNSLETFKFKGYNSDEQEDRDFMSLIFKHARCLKSTSILHRSFVSSRAQTLGLNILDGNEVFFRIKRSTQLKKLMNAYCDRQSVDMNSIAFLFDGRRLRAEQTPDELEMEDGDEIDAMLHQTGGRGGGAMA
;
A
#
# COMPACT_ATOMS: atom_id res chain seq x y z
N MET A 1 -2.94 -14.78 -32.11
CA MET A 1 -1.91 -15.02 -31.08
C MET A 1 -2.28 -14.18 -29.88
N THR A 2 -3.06 -14.75 -28.96
CA THR A 2 -3.38 -14.12 -27.67
C THR A 2 -2.38 -14.64 -26.66
N PHE A 3 -1.59 -13.73 -26.11
CA PHE A 3 -0.58 -14.04 -25.10
C PHE A 3 -1.27 -14.37 -23.77
N ASN A 4 -1.02 -15.59 -23.29
CA ASN A 4 -1.14 -15.97 -21.89
C ASN A 4 -0.02 -15.27 -21.12
N SER A 5 -0.36 -14.55 -20.06
CA SER A 5 0.55 -14.30 -18.94
C SER A 5 -0.18 -14.70 -17.67
N GLY A 6 0.09 -15.93 -17.22
CA GLY A 6 -0.39 -16.45 -15.95
C GLY A 6 0.35 -15.77 -14.80
N GLU A 7 -0.38 -15.04 -13.97
CA GLU A 7 0.01 -14.80 -12.60
C GLU A 7 -0.48 -15.99 -11.79
N GLU A 8 0.46 -16.78 -11.27
CA GLU A 8 0.21 -17.92 -10.41
C GLU A 8 -0.28 -17.39 -9.05
N THR A 9 -1.59 -17.44 -8.82
CA THR A 9 -2.19 -17.01 -7.57
C THR A 9 -1.74 -17.94 -6.43
N VAL A 10 -1.27 -17.37 -5.32
CA VAL A 10 -0.88 -18.06 -4.07
C VAL A 10 -2.06 -18.85 -3.43
N TYR A 11 -3.24 -18.79 -4.03
CA TYR A 11 -4.45 -19.53 -3.65
C TYR A 11 -4.82 -20.50 -4.79
N PRO A 12 -4.95 -21.81 -4.51
CA PRO A 12 -5.47 -22.76 -5.48
C PRO A 12 -6.92 -22.42 -5.83
N ASP A 13 -7.22 -22.25 -7.11
CA ASP A 13 -8.60 -22.11 -7.60
C ASP A 13 -9.44 -23.33 -7.16
N GLY A 14 -10.62 -23.08 -6.58
CA GLY A 14 -11.64 -24.11 -6.31
C GLY A 14 -11.80 -24.55 -4.85
N ILE A 15 -11.14 -23.91 -3.88
CA ILE A 15 -11.42 -24.15 -2.45
C ILE A 15 -12.67 -23.36 -2.05
N VAL A 16 -13.75 -24.06 -1.69
CA VAL A 16 -14.98 -23.42 -1.17
C VAL A 16 -15.12 -23.71 0.32
N PHE A 17 -15.16 -22.67 1.14
CA PHE A 17 -15.35 -22.72 2.58
C PHE A 17 -16.85 -22.77 2.94
N SER A 18 -17.53 -23.85 2.55
CA SER A 18 -18.99 -24.00 2.67
C SER A 18 -19.52 -24.00 4.12
N GLN A 19 -18.68 -24.32 5.10
CA GLN A 19 -19.05 -24.33 6.53
C GLN A 19 -18.54 -23.11 7.30
N LEU A 20 -17.81 -22.21 6.65
CA LEU A 20 -17.17 -21.09 7.32
C LEU A 20 -18.18 -19.99 7.60
N GLU A 21 -18.70 -19.97 8.83
CA GLU A 21 -19.60 -18.92 9.32
C GLU A 21 -18.84 -17.75 9.95
N ASN A 22 -17.62 -17.97 10.43
CA ASN A 22 -16.84 -16.98 11.17
C ASN A 22 -15.43 -16.87 10.61
N LEU A 23 -15.04 -15.68 10.20
CA LEU A 23 -13.74 -15.40 9.62
C LEU A 23 -13.10 -14.22 10.34
N LYS A 24 -11.96 -14.47 10.96
CA LYS A 24 -11.11 -13.44 11.55
C LYS A 24 -9.78 -13.41 10.81
N VAL A 25 -9.44 -12.27 10.22
CA VAL A 25 -8.23 -12.13 9.39
C VAL A 25 -7.44 -10.92 9.83
N TYR A 26 -6.13 -11.12 9.91
CA TYR A 26 -5.14 -10.09 10.14
C TYR A 26 -4.35 -9.91 8.86
N ILE A 27 -4.47 -8.74 8.20
CA ILE A 27 -3.79 -8.50 6.92
C ILE A 27 -2.77 -7.39 7.09
N CYS A 28 -1.54 -7.68 6.66
CA CYS A 28 -0.40 -6.78 6.67
C CYS A 28 0.15 -6.72 5.24
N SER A 29 -0.62 -6.16 4.32
CA SER A 29 -0.31 -6.12 2.89
C SER A 29 -0.85 -4.87 2.25
N GLU A 30 -0.12 -4.37 1.25
CA GLU A 30 -0.69 -3.50 0.22
C GLU A 30 -1.77 -4.27 -0.54
N ASN A 31 -2.84 -3.58 -0.95
CA ASN A 31 -3.99 -4.19 -1.63
C ASN A 31 -4.66 -5.34 -0.86
N TRP A 32 -4.78 -5.20 0.48
CA TRP A 32 -5.42 -6.20 1.35
C TRP A 32 -6.81 -6.60 0.85
N SER A 33 -7.50 -5.68 0.18
CA SER A 33 -8.82 -5.94 -0.34
C SER A 33 -8.83 -6.96 -1.47
N LYS A 34 -7.81 -7.00 -2.36
CA LYS A 34 -7.70 -7.99 -3.46
C LYS A 34 -7.72 -9.42 -2.91
N LEU A 35 -6.92 -9.71 -1.88
CA LEU A 35 -6.88 -11.01 -1.22
C LEU A 35 -8.21 -11.32 -0.52
N LEU A 36 -8.76 -10.32 0.18
CA LEU A 36 -10.00 -10.51 0.91
C LEU A 36 -11.18 -10.82 -0.01
N VAL A 37 -11.27 -10.22 -1.21
CA VAL A 37 -12.36 -10.50 -2.17
C VAL A 37 -12.42 -11.98 -2.53
N HIS A 38 -11.27 -12.56 -2.88
CA HIS A 38 -11.19 -13.95 -3.31
C HIS A 38 -11.67 -14.86 -2.18
N LEU A 39 -11.14 -14.66 -0.98
CA LEU A 39 -11.55 -15.41 0.20
C LEU A 39 -13.06 -15.30 0.51
N LEU A 40 -13.63 -14.10 0.35
CA LEU A 40 -15.05 -13.86 0.58
C LEU A 40 -15.93 -14.52 -0.49
N LYS A 41 -15.49 -14.57 -1.76
CA LYS A 41 -16.20 -15.27 -2.84
C LYS A 41 -16.32 -16.76 -2.55
N ASP A 42 -15.29 -17.33 -1.93
CA ASP A 42 -15.21 -18.74 -1.57
C ASP A 42 -15.91 -19.08 -0.25
N SER A 43 -16.43 -18.07 0.47
CA SER A 43 -17.07 -18.22 1.79
C SER A 43 -18.56 -17.82 1.76
N PRO A 44 -19.43 -18.56 1.07
CA PRO A 44 -20.81 -18.12 0.77
C PRO A 44 -21.74 -18.03 1.98
N HIS A 45 -21.41 -18.71 3.08
CA HIS A 45 -22.24 -18.79 4.29
C HIS A 45 -21.68 -17.96 5.46
N LEU A 46 -20.72 -17.07 5.19
CA LEU A 46 -20.07 -16.28 6.22
C LEU A 46 -21.06 -15.34 6.92
N ARG A 47 -21.08 -15.38 8.26
CA ARG A 47 -21.95 -14.59 9.13
C ARG A 47 -21.19 -13.52 9.90
N ILE A 48 -19.96 -13.81 10.30
CA ILE A 48 -19.10 -12.89 11.04
C ILE A 48 -17.80 -12.68 10.28
N LEU A 49 -17.51 -11.43 9.93
CA LEU A 49 -16.22 -10.98 9.40
C LEU A 49 -15.55 -10.05 10.40
N ASP A 50 -14.41 -10.44 10.95
CA ASP A 50 -13.57 -9.64 11.85
C ASP A 50 -12.22 -9.37 11.18
N LEU A 51 -12.11 -8.18 10.62
CA LEU A 51 -10.96 -7.74 9.84
C LEU A 51 -10.07 -6.81 10.67
N GLU A 52 -8.78 -7.13 10.72
CA GLU A 52 -7.77 -6.28 11.35
C GLU A 52 -6.64 -6.02 10.34
N VAL A 53 -6.58 -4.78 9.83
CA VAL A 53 -5.58 -4.37 8.84
C VAL A 53 -4.46 -3.60 9.54
N TYR A 54 -3.24 -4.11 9.40
CA TYR A 54 -2.02 -3.46 9.86
C TYR A 54 -1.27 -2.88 8.66
N ARG A 55 -1.31 -1.55 8.55
CA ARG A 55 -0.45 -0.83 7.61
C ARG A 55 0.89 -0.57 8.29
N PHE A 56 1.95 -1.25 7.89
CA PHE A 56 3.29 -0.70 8.06
C PHE A 56 3.44 0.41 7.04
N ARG A 57 3.98 1.55 7.48
CA ARG A 57 4.10 2.74 6.65
C ARG A 57 5.23 2.51 5.63
N GLU A 58 4.91 1.79 4.57
CA GLU A 58 5.71 1.70 3.35
C GLU A 58 4.79 2.13 2.20
N ILE A 59 5.15 3.29 1.64
CA ILE A 59 5.00 3.75 0.25
C ILE A 59 3.79 3.20 -0.52
N TYR A 60 2.72 3.98 -0.64
CA TYR A 60 1.71 3.70 -1.66
C TYR A 60 2.24 4.09 -3.04
N GLY A 61 2.45 3.09 -3.89
CA GLY A 61 2.21 3.24 -5.32
C GLY A 61 0.73 3.50 -5.60
N GLU A 62 0.39 3.91 -6.82
CA GLU A 62 -1.00 4.14 -7.22
C GLU A 62 -1.85 2.89 -6.95
N TYR A 63 -2.88 3.03 -6.11
CA TYR A 63 -3.86 1.97 -5.89
C TYR A 63 -4.63 1.73 -7.19
N GLU A 64 -4.34 0.60 -7.84
CA GLU A 64 -5.20 0.11 -8.91
C GLU A 64 -6.55 -0.26 -8.33
N GLN A 65 -7.56 0.52 -8.70
CA GLN A 65 -8.93 0.33 -8.27
C GLN A 65 -9.36 -1.13 -8.52
N VAL A 66 -9.63 -1.87 -7.44
CA VAL A 66 -10.28 -3.18 -7.56
C VAL A 66 -11.63 -2.94 -8.22
N SER A 67 -11.87 -3.60 -9.36
CA SER A 67 -13.10 -3.43 -10.14
C SER A 67 -14.28 -4.13 -9.45
N TRP A 68 -14.67 -3.64 -8.28
CA TRP A 68 -15.80 -4.16 -7.50
C TRP A 68 -17.13 -4.12 -8.28
N GLY A 69 -17.24 -3.28 -9.32
CA GLY A 69 -18.49 -3.05 -10.07
C GLY A 69 -18.41 -3.03 -11.61
N LYS A 70 -17.25 -3.22 -12.26
CA LYS A 70 -17.18 -3.19 -13.74
C LYS A 70 -17.35 -4.55 -14.42
N ASN A 71 -17.17 -5.65 -13.68
CA ASN A 71 -17.55 -6.98 -14.11
C ASN A 71 -18.71 -7.45 -13.25
N GLN A 72 -19.81 -7.88 -13.86
CA GLN A 72 -20.96 -8.50 -13.19
C GLN A 72 -20.61 -9.91 -12.64
N GLY A 73 -19.54 -10.01 -11.85
CA GLY A 73 -19.10 -11.25 -11.21
C GLY A 73 -18.18 -10.94 -10.03
N SER A 74 -18.61 -11.02 -8.79
CA SER A 74 -19.91 -11.21 -8.17
C SER A 74 -19.67 -10.67 -6.77
N VAL A 75 -20.48 -9.71 -6.31
CA VAL A 75 -20.46 -9.31 -4.90
C VAL A 75 -20.50 -10.61 -4.07
N PRO A 76 -19.59 -10.81 -3.10
CA PRO A 76 -19.52 -12.07 -2.37
C PRO A 76 -20.90 -12.50 -1.86
N LYS A 77 -21.28 -13.76 -2.11
CA LYS A 77 -22.63 -14.27 -1.77
C LYS A 77 -22.98 -14.06 -0.30
N CYS A 78 -21.97 -14.13 0.58
CA CYS A 78 -22.15 -13.89 2.00
C CYS A 78 -22.64 -12.47 2.30
N PHE A 79 -22.23 -11.44 1.55
CA PHE A 79 -22.74 -10.09 1.75
C PHE A 79 -24.24 -10.03 1.49
N LEU A 80 -24.70 -10.68 0.43
CA LEU A 80 -26.10 -10.64 0.05
C LEU A 80 -27.01 -11.42 1.01
N ASN A 81 -26.53 -12.55 1.55
CA ASN A 81 -27.41 -13.58 2.10
C ASN A 81 -27.17 -13.94 3.57
N SER A 82 -25.98 -13.71 4.13
CA SER A 82 -25.61 -14.30 5.42
C SER A 82 -24.83 -13.41 6.37
N LEU A 83 -24.14 -12.37 5.90
CA LEU A 83 -23.26 -11.55 6.73
C LEU A 83 -24.10 -10.75 7.74
N GLU A 84 -23.97 -11.09 9.02
CA GLU A 84 -24.71 -10.49 10.13
C GLU A 84 -23.85 -9.55 10.97
N THR A 85 -22.56 -9.85 11.12
CA THR A 85 -21.62 -9.05 11.92
C THR A 85 -20.39 -8.71 11.12
N PHE A 86 -20.04 -7.43 11.11
CA PHE A 86 -18.81 -6.93 10.50
C PHE A 86 -18.02 -6.11 11.51
N LYS A 87 -16.74 -6.46 11.69
CA LYS A 87 -15.80 -5.70 12.51
C LYS A 87 -14.62 -5.32 11.63
N PHE A 88 -14.26 -4.05 11.67
CA PHE A 88 -13.10 -3.54 10.95
C PHE A 88 -12.23 -2.69 11.87
N LYS A 89 -11.07 -3.22 12.21
CA LYS A 89 -10.05 -2.52 12.97
C LYS A 89 -8.94 -2.05 12.04
N GLY A 90 -8.50 -0.82 12.26
CA GLY A 90 -7.47 -0.21 11.42
C GLY A 90 -8.03 0.59 10.24
N TYR A 91 -9.35 0.84 10.21
CA TYR A 91 -9.98 1.69 9.21
C TYR A 91 -9.36 3.08 9.19
N ASN A 92 -9.02 3.56 8.00
CA ASN A 92 -8.49 4.89 7.70
C ASN A 92 -9.38 5.55 6.65
N SER A 93 -10.08 6.63 7.04
CA SER A 93 -10.99 7.35 6.14
C SER A 93 -10.30 8.03 4.96
N ASP A 94 -8.99 8.27 5.06
CA ASP A 94 -8.21 8.95 4.02
C ASP A 94 -7.84 7.99 2.87
N GLU A 95 -7.91 6.68 3.09
CA GLU A 95 -7.58 5.66 2.10
C GLU A 95 -8.78 5.33 1.21
N GLN A 96 -8.61 5.42 -0.11
CA GLN A 96 -9.68 5.12 -1.08
C GLN A 96 -10.11 3.65 -1.00
N GLU A 97 -9.16 2.72 -0.83
CA GLU A 97 -9.45 1.28 -0.69
C GLU A 97 -10.40 1.00 0.48
N ASP A 98 -10.16 1.66 1.62
CA ASP A 98 -11.01 1.53 2.81
C ASP A 98 -12.41 2.08 2.55
N ARG A 99 -12.51 3.27 1.94
CA ARG A 99 -13.81 3.88 1.60
C ARG A 99 -14.60 3.01 0.63
N ASP A 100 -13.94 2.47 -0.39
CA ASP A 100 -14.57 1.61 -1.41
C ASP A 100 -15.09 0.30 -0.79
N PHE A 101 -14.27 -0.35 0.05
CA PHE A 101 -14.68 -1.58 0.72
C PHE A 101 -15.83 -1.35 1.69
N MET A 102 -15.77 -0.27 2.48
CA MET A 102 -16.87 0.11 3.37
C MET A 102 -18.15 0.41 2.59
N SER A 103 -18.03 1.12 1.47
CA SER A 103 -19.16 1.42 0.58
C SER A 103 -19.77 0.13 0.02
N LEU A 104 -18.95 -0.83 -0.40
CA LEU A 104 -19.40 -2.14 -0.87
C LEU A 104 -20.19 -2.89 0.21
N ILE A 105 -19.66 -2.96 1.44
CA ILE A 105 -20.33 -3.60 2.57
C ILE A 105 -21.68 -2.93 2.80
N PHE A 106 -21.74 -1.61 2.98
CA PHE A 106 -23.00 -0.94 3.29
C PHE A 106 -24.00 -0.94 2.14
N LYS A 107 -23.54 -1.01 0.90
CA LYS A 107 -24.40 -1.08 -0.27
C LYS A 107 -25.02 -2.47 -0.47
N HIS A 108 -24.31 -3.54 -0.11
CA HIS A 108 -24.71 -4.90 -0.46
C HIS A 108 -25.01 -5.83 0.72
N ALA A 109 -24.50 -5.54 1.93
CA ALA A 109 -24.69 -6.36 3.11
C ALA A 109 -26.09 -6.18 3.73
N ARG A 110 -27.10 -6.84 3.15
CA ARG A 110 -28.51 -6.67 3.53
C ARG A 110 -28.88 -7.29 4.86
N CYS A 111 -28.15 -8.32 5.29
CA CYS A 111 -28.42 -9.05 6.53
C CYS A 111 -27.62 -8.51 7.72
N LEU A 112 -26.89 -7.40 7.54
CA LEU A 112 -25.97 -6.87 8.54
C LEU A 112 -26.75 -6.32 9.76
N LYS A 113 -26.49 -6.90 10.93
CA LYS A 113 -27.13 -6.54 12.21
C LYS A 113 -26.19 -5.75 13.12
N SER A 114 -24.90 -6.05 13.06
CA SER A 114 -23.89 -5.44 13.92
C SER A 114 -22.69 -5.00 13.10
N THR A 115 -22.27 -3.75 13.29
CA THR A 115 -21.06 -3.20 12.70
C THR A 115 -20.21 -2.55 13.78
N SER A 116 -18.92 -2.89 13.83
CA SER A 116 -17.94 -2.27 14.71
C SER A 116 -16.76 -1.78 13.89
N ILE A 117 -16.58 -0.48 13.78
CA ILE A 117 -15.45 0.11 13.09
C ILE A 117 -14.57 0.73 14.15
N LEU A 118 -13.38 0.17 14.33
CA LEU A 118 -12.34 0.78 15.14
C LEU A 118 -11.44 1.55 14.19
N HIS A 119 -11.76 2.84 14.07
CA HIS A 119 -10.88 3.79 13.41
C HIS A 119 -9.54 3.69 14.11
N ARG A 120 -8.46 3.52 13.33
CA ARG A 120 -7.15 3.82 13.88
C ARG A 120 -7.17 5.32 14.04
N SER A 121 -7.43 5.80 15.26
CA SER A 121 -7.14 7.18 15.60
C SER A 121 -5.71 7.39 15.13
N PHE A 122 -5.58 8.20 14.07
CA PHE A 122 -4.37 8.94 13.88
C PHE A 122 -4.09 9.49 15.27
N VAL A 123 -2.91 9.18 15.80
CA VAL A 123 -2.26 10.23 16.55
C VAL A 123 -2.17 11.36 15.55
N SER A 124 -3.19 12.23 15.57
CA SER A 124 -3.15 13.57 15.06
C SER A 124 -2.16 14.30 15.96
N SER A 125 -0.89 13.92 15.83
CA SER A 125 0.13 14.94 15.93
C SER A 125 -0.09 15.78 14.70
N ARG A 126 -0.10 17.09 14.87
CA ARG A 126 0.09 18.13 13.84
C ARG A 126 1.39 17.93 13.02
N ALA A 127 1.78 16.70 12.69
CA ALA A 127 2.90 16.37 11.86
C ALA A 127 2.41 16.48 10.42
N GLN A 128 2.50 17.71 9.91
CA GLN A 128 2.43 17.99 8.48
C GLN A 128 3.38 17.00 7.78
N THR A 129 2.84 16.27 6.81
CA THR A 129 3.65 15.43 5.93
C THR A 129 3.84 16.18 4.62
N LEU A 130 5.05 16.10 4.06
CA LEU A 130 5.39 16.70 2.79
C LEU A 130 5.57 15.60 1.75
N GLY A 131 5.04 15.85 0.55
CA GLY A 131 5.40 15.17 -0.68
C GLY A 131 6.73 15.67 -1.20
N LEU A 132 7.65 14.76 -1.50
CA LEU A 132 8.97 15.03 -2.03
C LEU A 132 9.19 14.21 -3.30
N ASN A 133 9.64 14.84 -4.36
CA ASN A 133 10.02 14.18 -5.60
C ASN A 133 11.51 13.86 -5.57
N ILE A 134 11.90 12.63 -5.90
CA ILE A 134 13.31 12.29 -6.12
C ILE A 134 13.57 12.15 -7.61
N LEU A 135 14.54 12.91 -8.13
CA LEU A 135 14.92 12.92 -9.54
C LEU A 135 16.26 12.19 -9.75
N ASP A 136 16.22 11.08 -10.50
CA ASP A 136 17.41 10.33 -10.97
C ASP A 136 17.18 9.82 -12.41
N GLY A 137 16.67 10.70 -13.27
CA GLY A 137 16.19 10.32 -14.61
C GLY A 137 14.80 9.65 -14.64
N ASN A 138 14.29 9.22 -13.48
CA ASN A 138 12.89 8.87 -13.21
C ASN A 138 12.40 9.63 -11.97
N GLU A 139 11.12 10.03 -11.95
CA GLU A 139 10.51 10.74 -10.82
C GLU A 139 9.94 9.74 -9.82
N VAL A 140 10.39 9.80 -8.57
CA VAL A 140 9.89 8.97 -7.47
C VAL A 140 9.34 9.84 -6.35
N PHE A 141 8.03 9.77 -6.11
CA PHE A 141 7.38 10.54 -5.06
C PHE A 141 7.42 9.84 -3.69
N PHE A 142 7.75 10.58 -2.64
CA PHE A 142 7.78 10.15 -1.25
C PHE A 142 6.95 11.07 -0.37
N ARG A 143 6.19 10.52 0.58
CA ARG A 143 5.51 11.32 1.61
C ARG A 143 6.05 11.05 3.00
N ILE A 144 6.71 12.05 3.61
CA ILE A 144 7.34 11.93 4.93
C ILE A 144 6.85 13.01 5.90
N LYS A 145 6.86 12.72 7.21
CA LYS A 145 6.54 13.75 8.21
C LYS A 145 7.67 14.76 8.28
N ARG A 146 7.35 16.04 8.47
CA ARG A 146 8.35 17.11 8.66
C ARG A 146 9.37 16.80 9.74
N SER A 147 8.98 16.10 10.80
CA SER A 147 9.85 15.72 11.92
C SER A 147 10.62 14.39 11.75
N THR A 148 10.46 13.70 10.62
CA THR A 148 11.12 12.41 10.38
C THR A 148 12.46 12.62 9.68
N GLN A 149 13.48 11.91 10.14
CA GLN A 149 14.79 11.90 9.51
C GLN A 149 14.73 11.41 8.06
N LEU A 150 15.44 12.11 7.17
CA LEU A 150 15.54 11.80 5.75
C LEU A 150 16.15 10.43 5.46
N LYS A 151 16.89 9.85 6.42
CA LYS A 151 17.44 8.48 6.35
C LYS A 151 16.43 7.45 5.88
N LYS A 152 15.18 7.55 6.32
CA LYS A 152 14.13 6.59 5.95
C LYS A 152 13.77 6.69 4.47
N LEU A 153 13.65 7.91 3.96
CA LEU A 153 13.40 8.18 2.54
C LEU A 153 14.59 7.71 1.70
N MET A 154 15.81 8.03 2.13
CA MET A 154 17.03 7.64 1.42
C MET A 154 17.21 6.10 1.37
N ASN A 155 17.00 5.40 2.49
CA ASN A 155 17.08 3.94 2.55
C ASN A 155 16.05 3.32 1.60
N ALA A 156 14.80 3.75 1.68
CA ALA A 156 13.74 3.20 0.86
C ALA A 156 13.95 3.46 -0.64
N TYR A 157 14.53 4.61 -0.99
CA TYR A 157 14.97 4.88 -2.36
C TYR A 157 16.10 3.93 -2.79
N CYS A 158 17.11 3.74 -1.95
CA CYS A 158 18.25 2.86 -2.24
C CYS A 158 17.81 1.40 -2.40
N ASP A 159 16.92 0.92 -1.53
CA ASP A 159 16.35 -0.43 -1.61
C ASP A 159 15.56 -0.61 -2.90
N ARG A 160 14.75 0.39 -3.29
CA ARG A 160 13.94 0.35 -4.53
C ARG A 160 14.79 0.35 -5.80
N GLN A 161 15.89 1.10 -5.81
CA GLN A 161 16.81 1.16 -6.95
C GLN A 161 17.91 0.08 -6.90
N SER A 162 17.94 -0.74 -5.84
CA SER A 162 18.96 -1.78 -5.63
C SER A 162 20.40 -1.25 -5.67
N VAL A 163 20.62 -0.13 -4.99
CA VAL A 163 21.85 0.67 -5.00
C VAL A 163 22.33 0.91 -3.58
N ASP A 164 23.64 0.96 -3.37
CA ASP A 164 24.20 1.23 -2.05
C ASP A 164 23.98 2.69 -1.63
N MET A 165 23.59 2.91 -0.37
CA MET A 165 23.45 4.26 0.22
C MET A 165 24.70 5.13 0.04
N ASN A 166 25.89 4.53 0.09
CA ASN A 166 27.15 5.25 -0.07
C ASN A 166 27.47 5.61 -1.53
N SER A 167 26.76 5.00 -2.49
CA SER A 167 26.96 5.22 -3.93
C SER A 167 26.13 6.38 -4.46
N ILE A 168 25.22 6.96 -3.68
CA ILE A 168 24.31 8.03 -4.10
C ILE A 168 24.50 9.28 -3.24
N ALA A 169 24.41 10.43 -3.89
CA ALA A 169 24.31 11.73 -3.24
C ALA A 169 22.90 12.29 -3.44
N PHE A 170 22.17 12.46 -2.32
CA PHE A 170 20.89 13.17 -2.31
C PHE A 170 21.14 14.67 -2.10
N LEU A 171 20.52 15.50 -2.93
CA LEU A 171 20.69 16.95 -2.93
C LEU A 171 19.33 17.63 -2.84
N PHE A 172 19.24 18.69 -2.06
CA PHE A 172 18.09 19.60 -2.01
C PHE A 172 18.62 21.02 -2.19
N ASP A 173 18.07 21.78 -3.12
CA ASP A 173 18.60 23.09 -3.54
C ASP A 173 20.11 23.07 -3.82
N GLY A 174 20.59 21.97 -4.43
CA GLY A 174 22.02 21.76 -4.73
C GLY A 174 22.91 21.47 -3.51
N ARG A 175 22.35 21.32 -2.31
CA ARG A 175 23.09 20.98 -1.07
C ARG A 175 22.92 19.52 -0.72
N ARG A 176 24.03 18.85 -0.39
CA ARG A 176 24.00 17.44 0.00
C ARG A 176 23.25 17.25 1.33
N LEU A 177 22.19 16.45 1.27
CA LEU A 177 21.39 16.06 2.43
C LEU A 177 22.14 15.04 3.30
N ARG A 178 21.99 15.16 4.62
CA ARG A 178 22.44 14.17 5.60
C ARG A 178 21.27 13.32 6.05
N ALA A 179 21.54 12.05 6.34
CA ALA A 179 20.52 11.09 6.75
C ALA A 179 19.79 11.51 8.04
N GLU A 180 20.48 12.20 8.95
CA GLU A 180 19.96 12.62 10.24
C GLU A 180 19.09 13.88 10.19
N GLN A 181 19.12 14.63 9.09
CA GLN A 181 18.33 15.86 8.93
C GLN A 181 16.85 15.56 8.73
N THR A 182 16.01 16.53 9.07
CA THR A 182 14.55 16.45 8.87
C THR A 182 14.07 17.52 7.87
N PRO A 183 12.94 17.29 7.18
CA PRO A 183 12.36 18.31 6.30
C PRO A 183 12.01 19.62 7.01
N ASP A 184 11.68 19.59 8.30
CA ASP A 184 11.40 20.80 9.08
C ASP A 184 12.65 21.68 9.26
N GLU A 185 13.80 21.06 9.52
CA GLU A 185 15.09 21.76 9.64
C GLU A 185 15.58 22.35 8.31
N LEU A 186 15.08 21.80 7.20
CA LEU A 186 15.42 22.20 5.85
C LEU A 186 14.37 23.13 5.22
N GLU A 187 13.33 23.48 5.99
CA GLU A 187 12.22 24.33 5.56
C GLU A 187 11.52 23.84 4.28
N MET A 188 11.49 22.52 4.05
CA MET A 188 10.90 21.94 2.85
C MET A 188 9.37 22.14 2.84
N GLU A 189 8.81 22.23 1.64
CA GLU A 189 7.39 22.38 1.34
C GLU A 189 6.83 21.17 0.56
N ASP A 190 5.52 21.15 0.37
CA ASP A 190 4.83 20.03 -0.29
C ASP A 190 5.01 20.16 -1.80
N GLY A 191 5.61 19.14 -2.42
CA GLY A 191 5.98 19.15 -3.83
C GLY A 191 7.44 19.49 -4.11
N ASP A 192 8.27 19.67 -3.07
CA ASP A 192 9.70 19.94 -3.22
C ASP A 192 10.47 18.76 -3.85
N GLU A 193 11.58 19.07 -4.52
CA GLU A 193 12.37 18.11 -5.29
C GLU A 193 13.75 17.85 -4.65
N ILE A 194 14.15 16.58 -4.60
CA ILE A 194 15.46 16.09 -4.16
C ILE A 194 16.14 15.42 -5.37
N ASP A 195 17.31 15.89 -5.75
CA ASP A 195 18.10 15.20 -6.78
C ASP A 195 18.85 14.02 -6.15
N ALA A 196 18.73 12.83 -6.74
CA ALA A 196 19.55 11.68 -6.39
C ALA A 196 20.59 11.47 -7.50
N MET A 197 21.87 11.66 -7.16
CA MET A 197 22.98 11.51 -8.09
C MET A 197 23.83 10.30 -7.73
N LEU A 198 23.87 9.30 -8.60
CA LEU A 198 24.85 8.22 -8.54
C LEU A 198 26.27 8.79 -8.64
N HIS A 199 27.16 8.40 -7.72
CA HIS A 199 28.58 8.58 -7.91
C HIS A 199 28.98 7.79 -9.15
N GLN A 200 29.41 8.49 -10.20
CA GLN A 200 30.04 7.86 -11.34
C GLN A 200 31.27 7.10 -10.83
N THR A 201 31.13 5.78 -10.68
CA THR A 201 32.26 4.88 -10.53
C THR A 201 32.85 4.74 -11.92
N GLY A 202 33.73 5.68 -12.27
CA GLY A 202 34.50 5.64 -13.50
C GLY A 202 35.35 4.37 -13.56
N GLY A 203 34.92 3.44 -14.41
CA GLY A 203 35.75 2.47 -15.15
C GLY A 203 36.08 1.14 -14.46
N ARG A 204 35.86 0.01 -15.17
CA ARG A 204 36.95 -0.81 -15.77
C ARG A 204 36.43 -2.14 -16.36
N GLY A 205 36.89 -2.44 -17.58
CA GLY A 205 36.88 -3.76 -18.22
C GLY A 205 36.61 -3.61 -19.72
N GLY A 206 37.50 -3.91 -20.67
CA GLY A 206 38.66 -4.78 -20.67
C GLY A 206 38.72 -5.41 -22.07
N GLY A 207 39.15 -4.64 -23.07
CA GLY A 207 39.37 -5.14 -24.44
C GLY A 207 40.82 -5.55 -24.63
N ALA A 208 41.19 -6.71 -24.11
CA ALA A 208 42.23 -7.53 -24.70
C ALA A 208 41.55 -8.64 -25.52
N MET A 209 42.25 -9.13 -26.56
CA MET A 209 41.85 -10.04 -27.66
C MET A 209 41.61 -9.23 -28.96
N ALA A 210 42.39 -9.36 -30.04
CA ALA A 210 43.41 -10.33 -30.43
C ALA A 210 44.50 -9.66 -31.29
#